data_AF-A0A2E8CU07-F1
#
_entry.id   AF-A0A2E8CU07-F1
#
_cell.length_a   1.000
_cell.length_b   1.000
_cell.length_c   1.000
_cell.angle_alpha   90.00
_cell.angle_beta   90.00
_cell.angle_gamma   90.00
#
_symmetry.space_group_name_H-M   'P 1'
#
loop_
_entity.id
_entity.type
_entity.pdbx_description
1 polymer ?
#
loop_
_entity_poly.entity_id
_entity_poly.type
_entity_poly.pdbx_seq_one_letter_code
_entity_poly.pdbx_strand_id
1 'polypeptide(L)'
;MSYFNRLPLFLISLTAALLCCLHSVASDSKIRSYQGRTLYEWDGRYLSQYQGRRIYEWDGRYLSQYQGSRIYQWDGRYLSQYQGRRLLEIDERGVRAYQGNRLFTWDGEHISRYQGKRVLTIEGIVAHPVLALLVAGRL
;
A
#
# COMPACT_ATOMS: atom_id res chain seq x y z
N MET A 1 -19.93 7.43 -43.19
CA MET A 1 -20.13 6.03 -42.71
C MET A 1 -18.87 5.59 -41.99
N SER A 2 -18.75 5.89 -40.70
CA SER A 2 -17.47 5.83 -39.97
C SER A 2 -17.59 5.12 -38.60
N TYR A 3 -18.52 4.18 -38.46
CA TYR A 3 -18.78 3.47 -37.20
C TYR A 3 -18.12 2.09 -37.10
N PHE A 4 -17.42 1.64 -38.14
CA PHE A 4 -16.97 0.23 -38.22
C PHE A 4 -15.64 -0.08 -37.51
N ASN A 5 -14.85 0.94 -37.11
CA ASN A 5 -13.50 0.73 -36.55
C ASN A 5 -13.36 0.94 -35.03
N ARG A 6 -14.41 1.33 -34.30
CA ARG A 6 -14.34 1.53 -32.83
C ARG A 6 -14.77 0.31 -32.02
N LEU A 7 -15.55 -0.60 -32.62
CA LEU A 7 -15.98 -1.86 -32.02
C LEU A 7 -14.82 -2.72 -31.45
N PRO A 8 -13.68 -2.93 -32.14
CA PRO A 8 -12.60 -3.75 -31.59
C PRO A 8 -11.92 -3.10 -30.38
N LEU A 9 -11.75 -1.77 -30.38
CA LEU A 9 -11.13 -1.04 -29.26
C LEU A 9 -12.03 -1.03 -28.01
N PHE A 10 -13.35 -0.88 -28.19
CA PHE A 10 -14.31 -1.00 -27.10
C PHE A 10 -14.33 -2.41 -26.53
N LEU A 11 -14.28 -3.45 -27.37
CA LEU A 11 -14.23 -4.84 -26.92
C LEU A 11 -12.93 -5.16 -26.18
N ILE A 12 -11.78 -4.64 -26.62
CA ILE A 12 -10.49 -4.80 -25.92
C ILE A 12 -10.52 -4.07 -24.56
N SER A 13 -11.09 -2.87 -24.51
CA SER A 13 -11.24 -2.14 -23.25
C SER A 13 -12.21 -2.84 -22.29
N LEU A 14 -13.29 -3.42 -22.81
CA LEU A 14 -14.27 -4.18 -22.03
C LEU A 14 -13.66 -5.48 -21.50
N THR A 15 -12.89 -6.20 -22.30
CA THR A 15 -12.22 -7.44 -21.86
C THR A 15 -11.10 -7.15 -20.87
N ALA A 16 -10.35 -6.06 -21.04
CA ALA A 16 -9.38 -5.60 -20.06
C ALA A 16 -10.05 -5.18 -18.74
N ALA A 17 -11.18 -4.45 -18.82
CA ALA A 17 -11.96 -4.08 -17.64
C ALA A 17 -12.55 -5.32 -16.94
N LEU A 18 -13.09 -6.28 -17.70
CA LEU A 18 -13.60 -7.54 -17.16
C LEU A 18 -12.48 -8.39 -16.56
N LEU A 19 -11.31 -8.46 -17.18
CA LEU A 19 -10.13 -9.11 -16.60
C LEU A 19 -9.72 -8.42 -15.31
N CYS A 20 -9.65 -7.08 -15.25
CA CYS A 20 -9.39 -6.36 -14.01
C CYS A 20 -10.44 -6.67 -12.95
N CYS A 21 -11.74 -6.63 -13.29
CA CYS A 21 -12.83 -6.96 -12.37
C CYS A 21 -12.78 -8.41 -11.89
N LEU A 22 -12.39 -9.37 -12.74
CA LEU A 22 -12.22 -10.78 -12.38
C LEU A 22 -11.02 -11.00 -11.47
N HIS A 23 -9.91 -10.27 -11.66
CA HIS A 23 -8.75 -10.36 -10.77
C HIS A 23 -9.09 -9.83 -9.37
N SER A 24 -9.81 -8.71 -9.27
CA SER A 24 -10.27 -8.14 -7.99
C SER A 24 -11.19 -9.08 -7.17
N VAL A 25 -11.78 -10.10 -7.81
CA VAL A 25 -12.69 -11.06 -7.15
C VAL A 25 -11.94 -12.25 -6.53
N ALA A 26 -10.63 -12.43 -6.79
CA ALA A 26 -9.96 -13.72 -6.53
C ALA A 26 -8.56 -13.67 -5.85
N SER A 27 -8.23 -12.65 -5.07
CA SER A 27 -6.99 -12.58 -4.29
C SER A 27 -7.22 -12.75 -2.78
N ASP A 28 -7.86 -13.84 -2.33
CA ASP A 28 -7.86 -14.20 -0.90
C ASP A 28 -6.50 -14.83 -0.51
N SER A 29 -5.40 -14.10 -0.79
CA SER A 29 -4.04 -14.52 -0.46
C SER A 29 -3.71 -14.19 0.99
N LYS A 30 -2.94 -15.10 1.60
CA LYS A 30 -2.39 -14.91 2.95
C LYS A 30 -0.92 -15.26 2.93
N ILE A 31 -0.07 -14.23 2.91
CA ILE A 31 1.38 -14.37 2.90
C ILE A 31 1.91 -14.13 4.31
N ARG A 32 2.66 -15.12 4.81
CA ARG A 32 3.40 -15.00 6.07
C ARG A 32 4.86 -15.33 5.83
N SER A 33 5.73 -14.38 6.12
CA SER A 33 7.18 -14.56 6.07
C SER A 33 7.75 -14.42 7.47
N TYR A 34 8.48 -15.43 7.91
CA TYR A 34 9.17 -15.36 9.20
C TYR A 34 10.45 -14.52 9.09
N GLN A 35 11.25 -14.77 8.05
CA GLN A 35 12.47 -14.05 7.75
C GLN A 35 12.56 -13.78 6.25
N GLY A 36 12.96 -12.57 5.88
CA GLY A 36 13.20 -12.21 4.49
C GLY A 36 13.70 -10.78 4.36
N ARG A 37 14.45 -10.46 3.31
CA ARG A 37 14.97 -9.09 3.15
C ARG A 37 13.87 -8.14 2.69
N THR A 38 13.08 -8.55 1.70
CA THR A 38 12.04 -7.73 1.08
C THR A 38 10.85 -8.62 0.71
N LEU A 39 9.63 -8.11 0.90
CA LEU A 39 8.40 -8.68 0.35
C LEU A 39 7.71 -7.68 -0.57
N TYR A 40 7.10 -8.22 -1.61
CA TYR A 40 6.26 -7.50 -2.56
C TYR A 40 4.95 -8.25 -2.68
N GLU A 41 3.83 -7.57 -2.52
CA GLU A 41 2.50 -8.09 -2.81
C GLU A 41 1.74 -7.04 -3.61
N TRP A 42 1.10 -7.49 -4.70
CA TRP A 42 0.34 -6.60 -5.57
C TRP A 42 -1.11 -6.49 -5.12
N ASP A 43 -1.73 -7.62 -4.81
CA ASP A 43 -3.10 -7.72 -4.37
C ASP A 43 -3.18 -8.89 -3.39
N GLY A 44 -3.77 -8.66 -2.22
CA GLY A 44 -3.95 -9.70 -1.23
C GLY A 44 -4.79 -9.34 -0.02
N ARG A 45 -5.21 -10.35 0.73
CA ARG A 45 -6.01 -10.10 1.93
C ARG A 45 -5.14 -9.89 3.17
N TYR A 46 -4.06 -10.65 3.31
CA TYR A 46 -3.24 -10.64 4.51
C TYR A 46 -1.75 -10.79 4.19
N LEU A 47 -0.97 -9.74 4.45
CA LEU A 47 0.49 -9.79 4.41
C LEU A 47 1.06 -9.60 5.82
N SER A 48 1.91 -10.54 6.23
CA SER A 48 2.64 -10.40 7.50
C SER A 48 4.10 -10.79 7.38
N GLN A 49 4.98 -9.97 7.95
CA GLN A 49 6.40 -10.26 8.07
C GLN A 49 6.87 -10.13 9.51
N TYR A 50 7.46 -11.19 10.04
CA TYR A 50 8.04 -11.15 11.38
C TYR A 50 9.37 -10.39 11.40
N GLN A 51 10.34 -10.80 10.57
CA GLN A 51 11.62 -10.12 10.42
C GLN A 51 11.93 -9.82 8.96
N GLY A 52 12.16 -8.54 8.64
CA GLY A 52 12.67 -8.17 7.33
C GLY A 52 13.01 -6.70 7.17
N ARG A 53 13.57 -6.29 6.04
CA ARG A 53 13.96 -4.87 5.86
C ARG A 53 12.82 -4.05 5.27
N ARG A 54 12.09 -4.59 4.28
CA ARG A 54 11.15 -3.82 3.47
C ARG A 54 9.90 -4.64 3.12
N ILE A 55 8.75 -3.98 3.13
CA ILE A 55 7.53 -4.48 2.51
C ILE A 55 7.01 -3.40 1.56
N TYR A 56 6.55 -3.84 0.40
CA TYR A 56 5.82 -3.06 -0.58
C TYR A 56 4.51 -3.78 -0.86
N GLU A 57 3.40 -3.14 -0.55
CA GLU A 57 2.05 -3.64 -0.84
C GLU A 57 1.32 -2.59 -1.68
N TRP A 58 0.69 -3.03 -2.77
CA TRP A 58 -0.06 -2.12 -3.63
C TRP A 58 -1.53 -2.05 -3.22
N ASP A 59 -2.22 -3.18 -3.18
CA ASP A 59 -3.60 -3.27 -2.72
C ASP A 59 -3.69 -4.41 -1.70
N GLY A 60 -4.04 -4.10 -0.46
CA GLY A 60 -4.14 -5.12 0.57
C GLY A 60 -5.05 -4.76 1.73
N ARG A 61 -5.80 -5.74 2.25
CA ARG A 61 -6.68 -5.45 3.40
C ARG A 61 -5.94 -5.28 4.72
N TYR A 62 -4.91 -6.08 4.96
CA TYR A 62 -4.23 -6.14 6.25
C TYR A 62 -2.74 -6.37 6.08
N LEU A 63 -1.95 -5.37 6.47
CA LEU A 63 -0.50 -5.44 6.46
C LEU A 63 0.07 -5.34 7.87
N SER A 64 0.98 -6.25 8.20
CA SER A 64 1.70 -6.22 9.47
C SER A 64 3.19 -6.52 9.36
N GLN A 65 4.01 -5.72 10.04
CA GLN A 65 5.43 -6.01 10.22
C GLN A 65 5.81 -5.92 11.69
N TYR A 66 6.42 -6.98 12.22
CA TYR A 66 6.90 -6.98 13.59
C TYR A 66 8.24 -6.27 13.72
N GLN A 67 9.28 -6.71 13.00
CA GLN A 67 10.60 -6.09 12.96
C GLN A 67 11.01 -5.77 11.53
N GLY A 68 11.18 -4.48 11.24
CA GLY A 68 11.81 -4.08 10.01
C GLY A 68 12.22 -2.63 9.90
N SER A 69 12.52 -2.20 8.68
CA SER A 69 12.98 -0.83 8.43
C SER A 69 11.94 0.03 7.75
N ARG A 70 11.26 -0.50 6.72
CA ARG A 70 10.37 0.28 5.87
C ARG A 70 9.13 -0.51 5.46
N ILE A 71 7.99 0.16 5.47
CA ILE A 71 6.76 -0.29 4.83
C ILE A 71 6.29 0.82 3.91
N TYR A 72 5.86 0.42 2.71
CA TYR A 72 5.18 1.24 1.74
C TYR A 72 3.90 0.50 1.36
N GLN A 73 2.77 1.12 1.63
CA GLN A 73 1.47 0.61 1.26
C GLN A 73 0.68 1.71 0.57
N TRP A 74 0.02 1.34 -0.53
CA TRP A 74 -0.66 2.28 -1.40
C TRP A 74 -2.15 2.33 -1.11
N ASP A 75 -2.83 1.19 -1.15
CA ASP A 75 -4.24 1.06 -0.80
C ASP A 75 -4.39 -0.05 0.24
N GLY A 76 -5.09 0.25 1.32
CA GLY A 76 -5.52 -0.80 2.21
C GLY A 76 -6.51 -0.38 3.29
N ARG A 77 -6.75 -1.30 4.22
CA ARG A 77 -7.64 -1.01 5.35
C ARG A 77 -6.89 -0.83 6.65
N TYR A 78 -5.83 -1.61 6.88
CA TYR A 78 -5.14 -1.62 8.15
C TYR A 78 -3.65 -1.95 8.01
N LEU A 79 -2.83 -1.00 8.45
CA LEU A 79 -1.39 -1.18 8.58
C LEU A 79 -0.96 -1.18 10.04
N SER A 80 -0.15 -2.17 10.42
CA SER A 80 0.52 -2.20 11.72
C SER A 80 2.02 -2.44 11.59
N GLN A 81 2.82 -1.51 12.13
CA GLN A 81 4.26 -1.69 12.30
C GLN A 81 4.66 -1.64 13.77
N TYR A 82 5.25 -2.72 14.27
CA TYR A 82 5.69 -2.77 15.66
C TYR A 82 7.05 -2.08 15.85
N GLN A 83 8.09 -2.52 15.14
CA GLN A 83 9.42 -1.90 15.14
C GLN A 83 9.86 -1.56 13.72
N GLY A 84 10.06 -0.27 13.46
CA GLY A 84 10.28 0.28 12.14
C GLY A 84 11.12 1.55 12.13
N ARG A 85 11.61 1.97 10.96
CA ARG A 85 12.18 3.31 10.79
C ARG A 85 11.24 4.24 10.04
N ARG A 86 10.59 3.73 8.99
CA ARG A 86 9.69 4.50 8.14
C ARG A 86 8.45 3.67 7.83
N LEU A 87 7.32 4.35 7.88
CA LEU A 87 6.03 3.87 7.42
C LEU A 87 5.48 4.93 6.48
N LEU A 88 5.11 4.51 5.28
CA LEU A 88 4.40 5.34 4.31
C LEU A 88 3.12 4.61 3.94
N GLU A 89 2.03 5.34 4.11
CA GLU A 89 0.68 4.92 3.82
C GLU A 89 0.01 5.97 2.94
N ILE A 90 -0.75 5.53 1.95
CA ILE A 90 -1.41 6.44 1.01
C ILE A 90 -2.91 6.45 1.24
N ASP A 91 -3.62 5.33 1.16
CA ASP A 91 -5.09 5.34 1.28
C ASP A 91 -5.54 4.26 2.25
N GLU A 92 -5.62 4.60 3.53
CA GLU A 92 -5.94 3.65 4.58
C GLU A 92 -6.94 4.14 5.61
N ARG A 93 -7.74 3.20 6.09
CA ARG A 93 -8.66 3.48 7.21
C ARG A 93 -7.95 3.53 8.56
N GLY A 94 -6.83 2.83 8.73
CA GLY A 94 -6.25 2.65 10.06
C GLY A 94 -4.77 2.27 10.10
N VAL A 95 -3.92 3.22 10.53
CA VAL A 95 -2.48 3.01 10.72
C VAL A 95 -2.11 2.93 12.19
N ARG A 96 -1.32 1.90 12.55
CA ARG A 96 -0.72 1.74 13.88
C ARG A 96 0.79 1.62 13.81
N ALA A 97 1.50 2.56 14.42
CA ALA A 97 2.96 2.55 14.52
C ALA A 97 3.41 2.56 15.98
N TYR A 98 3.97 1.44 16.47
CA TYR A 98 4.39 1.34 17.87
C TYR A 98 5.74 2.01 18.10
N GLN A 99 6.78 1.60 17.38
CA GLN A 99 8.12 2.16 17.50
C GLN A 99 8.68 2.48 16.12
N GLY A 100 8.91 3.77 15.85
CA GLY A 100 9.66 4.15 14.67
C GLY A 100 9.88 5.64 14.47
N ASN A 101 10.73 5.99 13.51
CA ASN A 101 11.19 7.38 13.39
C ASN A 101 10.21 8.26 12.61
N ARG A 102 9.62 7.73 11.53
CA ARG A 102 8.80 8.52 10.59
C ARG A 102 7.54 7.75 10.17
N LEU A 103 6.42 8.46 10.17
CA LEU A 103 5.12 7.99 9.71
C LEU A 103 4.60 9.05 8.75
N PHE A 104 4.28 8.64 7.54
CA PHE A 104 3.66 9.45 6.52
C PHE A 104 2.34 8.79 6.18
N THR A 105 1.26 9.55 6.25
CA THR A 105 -0.08 9.09 5.86
C THR A 105 -0.66 10.12 4.90
N TRP A 106 -1.33 9.64 3.87
CA TRP A 106 -2.25 10.44 3.08
C TRP A 106 -3.67 9.96 3.38
N ASP A 107 -4.65 10.87 3.42
CA ASP A 107 -6.09 10.63 3.62
C ASP A 107 -6.50 9.60 4.71
N GLY A 108 -5.63 9.38 5.70
CA GLY A 108 -5.78 8.32 6.69
C GLY A 108 -6.76 8.69 7.79
N GLU A 109 -7.84 7.91 7.95
CA GLU A 109 -8.89 8.24 8.93
C GLU A 109 -8.43 8.04 10.39
N HIS A 110 -7.74 6.94 10.69
CA HIS A 110 -7.37 6.58 12.07
C HIS A 110 -5.87 6.33 12.20
N ILE A 111 -5.17 7.23 12.89
CA ILE A 111 -3.72 7.12 13.10
C ILE A 111 -3.43 6.96 14.58
N SER A 112 -2.80 5.85 14.95
CA SER A 112 -2.29 5.63 16.31
C SER A 112 -0.78 5.44 16.30
N ARG A 113 -0.09 6.23 17.12
CA ARG A 113 1.34 6.09 17.34
C ARG A 113 1.67 6.06 18.82
N TYR A 114 2.53 5.12 19.20
CA TYR A 114 3.03 5.02 20.57
C TYR A 114 4.38 5.75 20.76
N GLN A 115 5.38 5.48 19.93
CA GLN A 115 6.71 6.09 20.00
C GLN A 115 7.23 6.47 18.61
N GLY A 116 7.67 7.73 18.46
CA GLY A 116 8.34 8.17 17.25
C GLY A 116 8.62 9.66 17.17
N LYS A 117 9.39 10.06 16.13
CA LYS A 117 9.93 11.42 16.03
C LYS A 117 9.14 12.35 15.11
N ARG A 118 8.55 11.81 14.03
CA ARG A 118 7.85 12.61 13.00
C ARG A 118 6.60 11.93 12.46
N VAL A 119 5.48 12.63 12.47
CA VAL A 119 4.23 12.26 11.79
C VAL A 119 3.94 13.36 10.77
N LEU A 120 3.58 12.99 9.55
CA LEU A 120 3.16 13.93 8.53
C LEU A 120 1.92 13.34 7.87
N THR A 121 0.82 14.08 8.00
CA THR A 121 -0.48 13.72 7.43
C THR A 121 -0.80 14.77 6.39
N ILE A 122 -1.12 14.33 5.18
CA ILE A 122 -1.54 15.19 4.09
C ILE A 122 -2.97 14.79 3.75
N GLU A 123 -3.85 15.77 3.59
CA GLU A 123 -5.23 15.55 3.17
C GLU A 123 -5.46 16.25 1.82
N GLY A 124 -6.14 15.58 0.88
CA GLY A 124 -6.55 16.16 -0.40
C GLY A 124 -5.57 15.97 -1.57
N ILE A 125 -5.75 16.72 -2.66
CA ILE A 125 -5.09 16.44 -3.95
C ILE A 125 -3.59 16.78 -3.92
N VAL A 126 -2.76 15.75 -4.04
CA VAL A 126 -1.30 15.89 -4.12
C VAL A 126 -0.82 15.74 -5.56
N ALA A 127 0.05 16.66 -6.01
CA ALA A 127 0.69 16.53 -7.32
C ALA A 127 1.60 15.28 -7.35
N HIS A 128 1.49 14.46 -8.41
CA HIS A 128 2.33 13.29 -8.71
C HIS A 128 3.83 13.38 -8.31
N PRO A 129 4.56 14.52 -8.50
CA PRO A 129 5.95 14.62 -8.05
C PRO A 129 6.15 14.49 -6.53
N VAL A 130 5.19 14.90 -5.70
CA VAL A 130 5.29 14.81 -4.23
C VAL A 130 5.12 13.38 -3.75
N LEU A 131 4.23 12.61 -4.38
CA LEU A 131 4.10 11.16 -4.19
C LEU A 131 5.41 10.43 -4.52
N ALA A 132 6.02 10.77 -5.65
CA ALA A 132 7.31 10.19 -6.05
C ALA A 132 8.43 10.51 -5.02
N LEU A 133 8.45 11.72 -4.46
CA LEU A 133 9.42 12.13 -3.43
C LEU A 133 9.18 11.44 -2.08
N LEU A 134 7.93 11.24 -1.69
CA LEU A 134 7.52 10.50 -0.49
C LEU A 134 7.95 9.03 -0.57
N VAL A 135 7.65 8.36 -1.68
CA VAL A 135 8.04 6.96 -1.94
C VAL A 135 9.56 6.83 -2.01
N ALA A 136 10.25 7.77 -2.68
CA ALA A 136 11.71 7.83 -2.71
C ALA A 136 12.33 8.15 -1.33
N GLY A 137 11.51 8.55 -0.35
CA GLY A 137 11.93 8.89 1.00
C GLY A 137 12.87 10.10 1.05
N ARG A 138 12.69 11.03 0.10
CA ARG A 138 13.45 12.27 -0.07
C ARG A 138 12.83 13.50 0.62
N LEU A 139 11.77 13.27 1.41
CA LEU A 139 11.19 14.21 2.39
C LEU A 139 11.61 13.88 3.83
#